data_AF-A0AAD0MRD7-F1
#
_entry.id   AF-A0AAD0MRD7-F1
#
_cell.length_a   1.000
_cell.length_b   1.000
_cell.length_c   1.000
_cell.angle_alpha   90.00
_cell.angle_beta   90.00
_cell.angle_gamma   90.00
#
_symmetry.space_group_name_H-M   'P 1'
#
loop_
_entity.id
_entity.type
_entity.pdbx_description
1 polymer ?
#
loop_
_entity_poly.entity_id
_entity_poly.type
_entity_poly.pdbx_seq_one_letter_code
_entity_poly.pdbx_strand_id
1 'polypeptide(L)' 'MSASPVRFALELDMTKGRSNKLVGATGEYLVAAELSRRELIATTFTGNVPHYDIVASDENGQQLLIGSIKLL' A
#
# COMPACT_ATOMS: atom_id res chain seq x y z
N MET A 1 28.54 -20.72 16.86
CA MET A 1 28.20 -20.02 15.59
C MET A 1 27.50 -18.72 15.97
N SER A 2 28.19 -17.58 15.85
CA SER A 2 27.63 -16.24 16.12
C SER A 2 27.45 -15.53 14.78
N ALA A 3 26.23 -15.12 14.45
CA ALA A 3 25.97 -14.32 13.25
C ALA A 3 26.67 -12.95 13.40
N SER A 4 27.37 -12.49 12.35
CA SER A 4 28.10 -11.21 12.44
C SER A 4 27.13 -10.04 12.66
N PRO A 5 27.55 -8.96 13.35
CA PRO A 5 26.69 -7.80 13.64
C PRO A 5 26.02 -7.20 12.39
N VAL A 6 26.71 -7.28 11.23
CA VAL A 6 26.20 -6.82 9.94
C VAL A 6 25.02 -7.65 9.46
N ARG A 7 25.04 -8.98 9.67
CA ARG A 7 23.92 -9.85 9.31
C ARG A 7 22.68 -9.54 10.16
N PHE A 8 22.88 -9.32 11.45
CA PHE A 8 21.77 -8.96 12.34
C PHE A 8 21.14 -7.60 11.99
N ALA A 9 21.94 -6.60 11.64
CA ALA A 9 21.45 -5.30 11.19
C ALA A 9 20.67 -5.39 9.86
N LEU A 10 21.18 -6.16 8.88
CA LEU A 10 20.48 -6.42 7.62
C LEU A 10 19.15 -7.16 7.84
N GLU A 11 19.10 -8.09 8.78
CA GLU A 11 17.91 -8.88 9.07
C GLU A 11 16.82 -8.04 9.75
N LEU A 12 17.21 -7.13 10.65
CA LEU A 12 16.32 -6.12 11.24
C LEU A 12 15.81 -5.10 10.21
N ASP A 13 16.64 -4.71 9.25
CA ASP A 13 16.24 -3.80 8.17
C ASP A 13 15.25 -4.48 7.20
N MET A 14 15.51 -5.74 6.83
CA MET A 14 14.59 -6.57 6.04
C MET A 14 13.25 -6.80 6.74
N THR A 15 13.24 -6.97 8.07
CA THR A 15 11.99 -7.10 8.85
C THR A 15 11.23 -5.78 8.92
N LYS A 16 11.91 -4.64 9.06
CA LYS A 16 11.28 -3.31 8.99
C LYS A 16 10.71 -3.01 7.61
N GLY A 17 11.46 -3.29 6.55
CA GLY A 17 11.01 -3.11 5.17
C GLY A 17 9.74 -3.91 4.87
N ARG A 18 9.70 -5.18 5.30
CA ARG A 18 8.49 -6.02 5.18
C ARG A 18 7.33 -5.47 6.01
N SER A 19 7.57 -5.06 7.25
CA SER A 19 6.51 -4.50 8.11
C SER A 19 5.90 -3.24 7.50
N ASN A 20 6.73 -2.31 7.01
CA ASN A 20 6.25 -1.08 6.36
C ASN A 20 5.44 -1.39 5.09
N LYS A 21 5.86 -2.39 4.30
CA LYS A 21 5.09 -2.84 3.12
C LYS A 21 3.73 -3.42 3.51
N LEU A 22 3.64 -4.19 4.59
CA LEU A 22 2.37 -4.72 5.08
C LEU A 22 1.45 -3.60 5.60
N VAL A 23 1.99 -2.62 6.33
CA VAL A 23 1.20 -1.47 6.80
C VAL A 23 0.69 -0.64 5.62
N GLY A 24 1.56 -0.33 4.64
CA GLY A 24 1.19 0.41 3.44
C GLY A 24 0.07 -0.28 2.66
N ALA A 25 0.24 -1.57 2.34
CA ALA A 25 -0.79 -2.35 1.65
C ALA A 25 -2.11 -2.39 2.44
N THR A 26 -2.05 -2.56 3.76
CA THR A 26 -3.24 -2.54 4.62
C THR A 26 -3.99 -1.20 4.51
N GLY A 27 -3.24 -0.09 4.52
CA GLY A 27 -3.80 1.25 4.34
C GLY A 27 -4.52 1.45 3.01
N GLU A 28 -3.92 0.99 1.91
CA GLU A 28 -4.54 1.06 0.59
C GLU A 28 -5.86 0.28 0.53
N TYR A 29 -5.91 -0.94 1.09
CA TYR A 29 -7.14 -1.74 1.15
C TYR A 29 -8.23 -1.09 2.02
N LEU A 30 -7.87 -0.43 3.12
CA LEU A 30 -8.83 0.32 3.94
C LEU A 30 -9.44 1.49 3.16
N VAL A 31 -8.63 2.21 2.38
CA VAL A 31 -9.13 3.28 1.51
C VAL A 31 -10.04 2.70 0.41
N ALA A 32 -9.66 1.58 -0.22
CA ALA A 32 -10.54 0.93 -1.19
C ALA A 32 -11.89 0.50 -0.59
N ALA A 33 -11.89 -0.05 0.63
CA ALA A 33 -13.12 -0.40 1.34
C ALA A 33 -14.01 0.82 1.61
N GLU A 34 -13.42 1.95 2.00
CA GLU A 34 -14.13 3.21 2.19
C GLU A 34 -14.72 3.77 0.87
N LEU A 35 -14.01 3.61 -0.25
CA LEU A 35 -14.54 3.99 -1.57
C LEU A 35 -15.71 3.11 -1.99
N SER A 36 -15.63 1.80 -1.76
CA SER A 36 -16.75 0.87 -2.00
C SER A 36 -17.96 1.18 -1.12
N ARG A 37 -17.75 1.61 0.13
CA ARG A 37 -18.82 2.11 1.01
C ARG A 37 -19.52 3.36 0.43
N ARG A 38 -18.82 4.12 -0.42
CA ARG A 38 -19.33 5.31 -1.12
C ARG A 38 -19.80 5.01 -2.55
N GLU A 39 -20.10 3.74 -2.84
CA GLU A 39 -20.64 3.29 -4.12
C GLU A 39 -19.65 3.44 -5.30
N LEU A 40 -18.35 3.48 -5.01
CA LEU A 40 -17.29 3.47 -6.02
C LEU A 40 -16.68 2.08 -6.18
N ILE A 41 -16.42 1.68 -7.42
CA ILE A 41 -15.64 0.47 -7.74
C ILE A 41 -14.17 0.86 -7.70
N ALA A 42 -13.41 0.35 -6.74
CA ALA A 42 -12.01 0.69 -6.52
C ALA A 42 -11.07 -0.51 -6.73
N THR A 43 -9.91 -0.25 -7.34
CA THR A 43 -8.82 -1.20 -7.53
C THR A 43 -7.52 -0.60 -6.96
N THR A 44 -6.87 -1.34 -6.08
CA THR A 44 -5.58 -0.98 -5.48
C THR A 44 -4.42 -1.55 -6.30
N PHE A 45 -3.33 -0.81 -6.42
CA PHE A 45 -2.10 -1.22 -7.10
C PHE A 45 -0.97 -1.60 -6.14
N THR A 46 -1.06 -1.30 -4.84
CA THR A 46 -0.12 -1.76 -3.79
C THR A 46 1.33 -1.37 -4.05
N GLY A 47 1.54 -0.11 -4.44
CA GLY A 47 2.86 0.44 -4.74
C GLY A 47 3.55 -0.13 -5.99
N ASN A 48 2.81 -0.79 -6.89
CA ASN A 48 3.34 -1.31 -8.16
C ASN A 48 3.28 -0.28 -9.30
N VAL A 49 2.45 0.76 -9.18
CA VAL A 49 2.24 1.76 -10.23
C VAL A 49 2.76 3.13 -9.76
N PRO A 50 3.49 3.88 -10.61
CA PRO A 50 3.90 5.23 -10.28
C PRO A 50 2.72 6.18 -10.10
N HIS A 51 2.86 7.14 -9.19
CA HIS A 51 2.01 8.33 -8.99
C HIS A 51 0.63 8.11 -8.35
N TYR A 52 0.06 6.91 -8.43
CA TYR A 52 -1.20 6.60 -7.77
C TYR A 52 -1.22 5.16 -7.27
N ASP A 53 -1.87 4.98 -6.13
CA ASP A 53 -1.99 3.67 -5.50
C ASP A 53 -3.38 3.08 -5.75
N ILE A 54 -4.40 3.89 -6.02
CA ILE A 54 -5.78 3.43 -6.20
C ILE A 54 -6.43 4.15 -7.37
N VAL A 55 -7.18 3.40 -8.18
CA VAL A 55 -8.15 3.93 -9.14
C VAL A 55 -9.54 3.55 -8.67
N ALA A 56 -10.45 4.51 -8.67
CA ALA A 56 -11.86 4.28 -8.40
C ALA A 56 -12.73 4.87 -9.51
N SER A 57 -13.89 4.28 -9.73
CA SER A 57 -14.88 4.77 -10.70
C SER A 57 -16.28 4.73 -10.12
N ASP A 58 -17.10 5.70 -10.49
CA ASP A 58 -18.55 5.65 -10.30
C ASP A 58 -19.25 4.89 -11.44
N GLU A 59 -20.57 4.75 -11.34
CA GLU A 59 -21.43 4.13 -12.35
C GLU A 59 -21.49 4.88 -13.69
N ASN A 60 -21.14 6.17 -13.70
CA ASN A 60 -21.13 7.01 -14.90
C ASN A 60 -19.78 6.93 -15.64
N GLY A 61 -18.82 6.16 -15.12
CA GLY A 61 -17.48 6.03 -15.67
C GLY A 61 -16.55 7.19 -15.32
N GLN A 62 -16.92 8.05 -14.36
CA GLN A 62 -16.04 9.08 -13.85
C GLN A 62 -14.98 8.45 -12.96
N GLN A 63 -13.71 8.71 -13.28
CA GLN A 63 -12.58 8.11 -12.59
C GLN A 63 -11.94 9.07 -11.59
N LEU A 64 -11.61 8.53 -10.42
CA LEU A 64 -10.81 9.17 -9.38
C LEU A 64 -9.49 8.42 -9.21
N LEU A 65 -8.38 9.14 -9.37
CA LEU A 65 -7.03 8.65 -9.12
C LEU A 65 -6.59 9.11 -7.74
N ILE A 66 -6.31 8.18 -6.83
CA ILE A 66 -5.80 8.49 -5.50
C ILE A 66 -4.28 8.31 -5.51
N GLY A 67 -3.59 9.41 -5.23
CA GLY A 67 -2.13 9.46 -5.12
C GLY A 67 -1.59 8.54 -4.03
N SER A 68 -0.27 8.43 -3.95
CA SER A 68 0.34 7.44 -3.07
C SER A 68 0.02 7.64 -1.59
N ILE A 69 -0.44 6.56 -0.94
CA ILE A 69 -0.74 6.47 0.48
C ILE A 69 0.52 5.99 1.19
N LYS A 70 1.26 6.93 1.77
CA LYS A 70 2.39 6.61 2.66
C LYS A 70 1.93 6.61 4.11
N LEU A 71 1.55 5.43 4.60
CA LEU A 71 1.50 5.16 6.02
C LEU A 71 2.89 4.67 6.45
N LEU A 72 3.67 5.58 7.06
CA LEU A 72 5.04 5.41 7.59
C LEU A 72 6.19 5.65 6.59
#